data_AF-A0A962VG21-F1
#
_entry.id   AF-A0A962VG21-F1
#
_cell.length_a   1.000
_cell.length_b   1.000
_cell.length_c   1.000
_cell.angle_alpha   90.00
_cell.angle_beta   90.00
_cell.angle_gamma   90.00
#
_symmetry.space_group_name_H-M   'P 1'
#
loop_
_entity.id
_entity.type
_entity.pdbx_description
1 polymer ?
#
loop_
_entity_poly.entity_id
_entity_poly.type
_entity_poly.pdbx_seq_one_letter_code
_entity_poly.pdbx_strand_id
1 'polypeptide(L)'
;MPKGLYPFNSINFHNLVPTCNECNSSYKLSKDPLHTAGGKPKAFYPYAASGYSIDIHIELKKPDIDHLTPDDIDLKFGPAAISEEIETWKDVYGIEERYKAKCCGENVGKAWFTQVMEEWTLDGRSPAEYMSTFTRQATKRPFADCNFLKKAFLEGCGRAGLFS
;
A
#
# COMPACT_ATOMS: atom_id res chain seq x y z
N MET A 1 -3.50 -20.01 7.52
CA MET A 1 -2.96 -21.04 6.60
C MET A 1 -4.07 -21.68 5.77
N PRO A 2 -3.82 -22.18 4.55
CA PRO A 2 -4.82 -22.87 3.73
C PRO A 2 -5.29 -24.18 4.40
N LYS A 3 -6.59 -24.29 4.67
CA LYS A 3 -7.19 -25.50 5.31
C LYS A 3 -6.91 -26.78 4.52
N GLY A 4 -6.90 -26.70 3.19
CA GLY A 4 -6.66 -27.87 2.33
C GLY A 4 -5.24 -28.45 2.45
N LEU A 5 -4.25 -27.62 2.76
CA LEU A 5 -2.85 -28.05 2.94
C LEU A 5 -2.56 -28.43 4.40
N TYR A 6 -3.22 -27.78 5.36
CA TYR A 6 -2.96 -27.93 6.79
C TYR A 6 -4.24 -28.19 7.60
N PRO A 7 -4.94 -29.32 7.38
CA PRO A 7 -6.24 -29.57 7.98
C PRO A 7 -6.20 -29.52 9.52
N PHE A 8 -5.21 -30.16 10.14
CA PHE A 8 -5.09 -30.21 11.61
C PHE A 8 -4.60 -28.91 12.25
N ASN A 9 -3.83 -28.10 11.52
CA ASN A 9 -3.33 -26.81 12.04
C ASN A 9 -4.27 -25.64 11.68
N SER A 10 -5.30 -25.86 10.87
CA SER A 10 -6.24 -24.83 10.44
C SER A 10 -7.14 -24.29 11.57
N ILE A 11 -7.29 -25.06 12.66
CA ILE A 11 -8.07 -24.68 13.85
C ILE A 11 -7.26 -23.96 14.93
N ASN A 12 -5.93 -23.84 14.75
CA ASN A 12 -5.11 -23.06 15.67
C ASN A 12 -5.37 -21.57 15.43
N PHE A 13 -5.81 -20.86 16.46
CA PHE A 13 -6.14 -19.42 16.38
C PHE A 13 -4.96 -18.56 15.92
N HIS A 14 -3.72 -18.97 16.18
CA HIS A 14 -2.53 -18.28 15.69
C HIS A 14 -2.35 -18.38 14.16
N ASN A 15 -3.12 -19.25 13.49
CA ASN A 15 -3.15 -19.39 12.04
C ASN A 15 -4.38 -18.72 11.38
N LEU A 16 -5.26 -18.09 12.17
CA LEU A 16 -6.52 -17.46 11.75
C LEU A 16 -6.40 -15.93 11.71
N VAL A 17 -5.58 -15.45 10.78
CA VAL A 17 -5.33 -14.02 10.57
C VAL A 17 -6.63 -13.30 10.19
N PRO A 18 -7.07 -12.28 10.95
CA PRO A 18 -8.21 -11.46 10.59
C PRO A 18 -7.96 -10.81 9.23
N THR A 19 -8.82 -11.13 8.25
CA THR A 19 -8.64 -10.72 6.86
C THR A 19 -9.98 -10.30 6.29
N CYS A 20 -9.99 -9.26 5.46
CA CYS A 20 -11.21 -8.82 4.80
C CYS A 20 -11.75 -9.91 3.84
N ASN A 21 -13.07 -9.99 3.63
CA ASN A 21 -13.65 -11.04 2.76
C ASN A 21 -13.06 -10.98 1.34
N GLU A 22 -12.98 -9.79 0.75
CA GLU A 22 -12.38 -9.57 -0.57
C GLU A 22 -10.91 -10.02 -0.61
N CYS A 23 -10.14 -9.65 0.41
CA CYS A 23 -8.73 -9.98 0.54
C CYS A 23 -8.53 -11.50 0.60
N ASN A 24 -9.40 -12.21 1.33
CA ASN A 24 -9.31 -13.65 1.50
C ASN A 24 -9.82 -14.42 0.28
N SER A 25 -10.92 -13.96 -0.31
CA SER A 25 -11.68 -14.70 -1.33
C SER A 25 -11.24 -14.41 -2.76
N SER A 26 -10.57 -13.28 -3.02
CA SER A 26 -10.12 -12.91 -4.38
C SER A 26 -8.60 -13.03 -4.53
N TYR A 27 -7.83 -12.69 -3.51
CA TYR A 27 -6.36 -12.62 -3.61
C TYR A 27 -5.68 -13.77 -2.87
N LYS A 28 -5.94 -13.88 -1.57
CA LYS A 28 -5.23 -14.84 -0.73
C LYS A 28 -5.54 -16.28 -1.13
N LEU A 29 -6.82 -16.60 -1.35
CA LEU A 29 -7.29 -17.93 -1.75
C LEU A 29 -6.59 -19.04 -0.93
N SER A 30 -6.11 -20.08 -1.62
CA SER A 30 -5.29 -21.15 -1.10
C SER A 30 -3.79 -20.85 -1.08
N LYS A 31 -3.35 -19.62 -1.35
CA LYS A 31 -1.92 -19.25 -1.24
C LYS A 31 -1.45 -19.45 0.19
N ASP A 32 -0.30 -20.09 0.31
CA ASP A 32 0.36 -20.36 1.58
C ASP A 32 1.54 -19.41 1.80
N PRO A 33 1.47 -18.52 2.80
CA PRO A 33 2.58 -17.63 3.14
C PRO A 33 3.87 -18.37 3.53
N LEU A 34 3.82 -19.67 3.86
CA LEU A 34 4.98 -20.48 4.22
C LEU A 34 5.57 -21.27 3.04
N HIS A 35 4.94 -21.21 1.87
CA HIS A 35 5.35 -21.96 0.68
C HIS A 35 5.18 -21.13 -0.59
N THR A 36 6.12 -20.21 -0.80
CA THR A 36 6.28 -19.50 -2.09
C THR A 36 7.26 -20.27 -2.99
N ALA A 37 7.20 -20.05 -4.30
CA ALA A 37 7.95 -20.79 -5.32
C ALA A 37 9.50 -20.87 -5.15
N GLY A 38 10.10 -20.19 -4.18
CA GLY A 38 11.54 -20.12 -3.93
C GLY A 38 12.05 -20.64 -2.58
N GLY A 39 11.21 -21.20 -1.69
CA GLY A 39 11.67 -21.74 -0.40
C GLY A 39 10.69 -21.60 0.76
N LYS A 40 11.21 -21.56 1.99
CA LYS A 40 10.45 -21.23 3.22
C LYS A 40 10.63 -19.73 3.51
N PRO A 41 9.81 -18.85 2.94
CA PRO A 41 9.99 -17.42 3.14
C PRO A 41 9.60 -17.04 4.58
N LYS A 42 10.19 -15.95 5.08
CA LYS A 42 9.69 -15.28 6.28
C LYS A 42 8.36 -14.60 5.99
N ALA A 43 7.48 -14.60 6.99
CA ALA A 43 6.20 -13.91 6.94
C ALA A 43 5.98 -13.17 8.27
N PHE A 44 5.36 -11.99 8.21
CA PHE A 44 4.94 -11.30 9.43
C PHE A 44 4.04 -12.19 10.28
N TYR A 45 4.34 -12.25 11.57
CA TYR A 45 3.47 -12.86 12.56
C TYR A 45 2.40 -11.84 13.03
N PRO A 46 1.10 -12.04 12.71
CA PRO A 46 0.08 -11.01 12.94
C PRO A 46 -0.25 -10.74 14.40
N TYR A 47 0.18 -11.62 15.31
CA TYR A 47 -0.02 -11.48 16.75
C TYR A 47 1.27 -11.10 17.49
N ALA A 48 2.26 -10.56 16.76
CA ALA A 48 3.47 -10.02 17.39
C ALA A 48 3.12 -8.86 18.33
N ALA A 49 3.76 -8.82 19.50
CA ALA A 49 3.55 -7.75 20.49
C ALA A 49 4.11 -6.39 20.02
N SER A 50 5.16 -6.43 19.21
CA SER A 50 5.74 -5.25 18.56
C SER A 50 5.15 -5.08 17.16
N GLY A 51 4.75 -3.85 16.83
CA GLY A 51 4.37 -3.50 15.46
C GLY A 51 5.57 -3.49 14.51
N TYR A 52 5.29 -3.69 13.23
CA TYR A 52 6.25 -3.49 12.15
C TYR A 52 6.06 -2.10 11.55
N SER A 53 7.16 -1.40 11.28
CA SER A 53 7.15 -0.16 10.51
C SER A 53 7.45 -0.51 9.05
N ILE A 54 6.59 -0.07 8.15
CA ILE A 54 6.71 -0.28 6.70
C ILE A 54 6.72 1.09 6.04
N ASP A 55 7.67 1.29 5.14
CA ASP A 55 7.76 2.48 4.30
C ASP A 55 7.40 2.12 2.86
N ILE A 56 6.68 3.03 2.19
CA ILE A 56 6.40 2.91 0.76
C ILE A 56 6.86 4.18 0.06
N HIS A 57 7.65 4.00 -0.99
CA HIS A 57 8.12 5.06 -1.85
C HIS A 57 7.57 4.86 -3.27
N ILE A 58 7.08 5.94 -3.86
CA ILE A 58 6.50 5.96 -5.21
C ILE A 58 7.32 6.87 -6.12
N GLU A 59 7.72 6.35 -7.26
CA GLU A 59 8.28 7.14 -8.37
C GLU A 59 7.31 7.08 -9.54
N LEU A 60 6.90 8.24 -10.05
CA LEU A 60 6.13 8.34 -11.29
C LEU A 60 7.11 8.63 -12.43
N LYS A 61 7.00 7.85 -13.50
CA LYS A 61 7.90 7.97 -14.68
C LYS A 61 7.62 9.22 -15.51
N LYS A 62 6.41 9.76 -15.41
CA LYS A 62 5.96 10.93 -16.18
C LYS A 62 5.05 11.84 -15.33
N PRO A 63 5.08 13.16 -15.55
CA PRO A 63 4.19 14.12 -14.89
C PRO A 63 2.85 14.22 -15.63
N ASP A 64 2.16 13.09 -15.81
CA ASP A 64 0.84 13.06 -16.45
C ASP A 64 -0.10 12.19 -15.60
N ILE A 65 -0.91 12.87 -14.79
CA ILE A 65 -1.86 12.24 -13.87
C ILE A 65 -3.09 11.71 -14.60
N ASP A 66 -3.51 12.38 -15.68
CA ASP A 66 -4.74 12.09 -16.41
C ASP A 66 -4.60 10.79 -17.22
N HIS A 67 -3.40 10.52 -17.74
CA HIS A 67 -3.07 9.28 -18.47
C HIS A 67 -2.13 8.37 -17.69
N LEU A 68 -2.18 8.42 -16.35
CA LEU A 68 -1.35 7.56 -15.49
C LEU A 68 -1.80 6.10 -15.60
N THR A 69 -0.87 5.22 -15.98
CA THR A 69 -1.08 3.77 -16.03
C THR A 69 -0.23 3.04 -14.98
N PRO A 70 -0.53 1.78 -14.64
CA PRO A 70 0.28 1.00 -13.69
C PRO A 70 1.77 0.88 -14.05
N ASP A 71 2.10 0.94 -15.34
CA ASP A 71 3.49 0.85 -15.83
C ASP A 71 4.27 2.15 -15.60
N ASP A 72 3.58 3.27 -15.40
CA ASP A 72 4.18 4.58 -15.09
C ASP A 72 4.56 4.72 -13.61
N ILE A 73 4.27 3.71 -12.78
CA ILE A 73 4.43 3.75 -11.32
C ILE A 73 5.47 2.70 -10.88
N ASP A 74 6.55 3.16 -10.26
CA ASP A 74 7.51 2.29 -9.59
C ASP A 74 7.30 2.38 -8.06
N LEU A 75 7.15 1.21 -7.43
CA LEU A 75 6.94 1.06 -5.99
C LEU A 75 8.19 0.48 -5.34
N LYS A 76 8.66 1.10 -4.26
CA LYS A 76 9.73 0.55 -3.40
C LYS A 76 9.19 0.44 -1.98
N PHE A 77 9.44 -0.72 -1.35
CA PHE A 77 9.00 -1.00 0.00
C PHE A 77 10.21 -1.16 0.92
N GLY A 78 10.06 -0.72 2.17
CA GLY A 78 11.09 -0.84 3.18
C GLY A 78 10.51 -1.11 4.58
N PRO A 79 11.38 -1.30 5.58
CA PRO A 79 12.84 -1.31 5.50
C PRO A 79 13.40 -2.64 4.95
N ALA A 80 14.63 -2.62 4.42
CA ALA A 80 15.29 -3.79 3.82
C ALA A 80 15.44 -4.98 4.79
N ALA A 81 15.52 -4.70 6.10
CA ALA A 81 15.66 -5.70 7.16
C ALA A 81 14.47 -6.69 7.24
N ILE A 82 13.29 -6.30 6.73
CA ILE A 82 12.06 -7.12 6.70
C ILE A 82 11.55 -7.34 5.26
N SER A 83 12.45 -7.22 4.28
CA SER A 83 12.11 -7.32 2.85
C SER A 83 11.50 -8.68 2.50
N GLU A 84 11.98 -9.77 3.11
CA GLU A 84 11.47 -11.11 2.86
C GLU A 84 10.00 -11.25 3.31
N GLU A 85 9.67 -10.75 4.50
CA GLU A 85 8.31 -10.68 5.00
C GLU A 85 7.42 -9.82 4.10
N ILE A 86 7.92 -8.67 3.64
CA ILE A 86 7.22 -7.78 2.73
C ILE A 86 6.91 -8.51 1.40
N GLU A 87 7.90 -9.14 0.77
CA GLU A 87 7.71 -9.85 -0.51
C GLU A 87 6.69 -10.98 -0.41
N THR A 88 6.70 -11.74 0.70
CA THR A 88 5.68 -12.76 0.96
C THR A 88 4.27 -12.18 0.91
N TRP A 89 4.03 -11.07 1.60
CA TRP A 89 2.71 -10.47 1.63
C TRP A 89 2.35 -9.73 0.34
N LYS A 90 3.35 -9.20 -0.39
CA LYS A 90 3.16 -8.65 -1.73
C LYS A 90 2.60 -9.69 -2.69
N ASP A 91 3.17 -10.89 -2.71
CA ASP A 91 2.65 -12.00 -3.54
C ASP A 91 1.27 -12.47 -3.05
N VAL A 92 1.12 -12.74 -1.75
CA VAL A 92 -0.13 -13.29 -1.19
C VAL A 92 -1.33 -12.40 -1.51
N TYR A 93 -1.18 -11.07 -1.45
CA TYR A 93 -2.27 -10.13 -1.63
C TYR A 93 -2.23 -9.30 -2.92
N GLY A 94 -1.28 -9.55 -3.83
CA GLY A 94 -1.13 -8.76 -5.05
C GLY A 94 -0.95 -7.28 -4.75
N ILE A 95 -0.14 -6.93 -3.75
CA ILE A 95 -0.12 -5.56 -3.20
C ILE A 95 0.28 -4.53 -4.25
N GLU A 96 1.30 -4.82 -5.08
CA GLU A 96 1.77 -3.87 -6.09
C GLU A 96 0.71 -3.59 -7.15
N GLU A 97 0.13 -4.63 -7.74
CA GLU A 97 -0.94 -4.52 -8.74
C GLU A 97 -2.09 -3.67 -8.20
N ARG A 98 -2.59 -4.02 -7.02
CA ARG A 98 -3.73 -3.34 -6.39
C ARG A 98 -3.42 -1.89 -6.07
N TYR A 99 -2.20 -1.63 -5.59
CA TYR A 99 -1.85 -0.28 -5.20
C TYR A 99 -1.66 0.61 -6.43
N LYS A 100 -0.99 0.11 -7.48
CA LYS A 100 -0.91 0.79 -8.78
C LYS A 100 -2.29 1.07 -9.35
N ALA A 101 -3.19 0.08 -9.37
CA ALA A 101 -4.57 0.26 -9.82
C ALA A 101 -5.32 1.34 -9.00
N LYS A 102 -5.08 1.39 -7.69
CA LYS A 102 -5.66 2.41 -6.80
C LYS A 102 -5.16 3.82 -7.13
N CYS A 103 -3.86 3.98 -7.40
CA CYS A 103 -3.25 5.24 -7.85
C CYS A 103 -3.82 5.72 -9.18
N CYS A 104 -4.07 4.81 -10.13
CA CYS A 104 -4.64 5.12 -11.44
C CYS A 104 -6.16 5.35 -11.41
N GLY A 105 -6.86 4.97 -10.34
CA GLY A 105 -8.32 5.04 -10.26
C GLY A 105 -8.85 6.48 -10.17
N GLU A 106 -9.83 6.80 -11.02
CA GLU A 106 -10.50 8.11 -11.07
C GLU A 106 -11.01 8.57 -9.69
N ASN A 107 -11.79 7.71 -9.03
CA ASN A 107 -12.46 8.02 -7.77
C ASN A 107 -11.57 7.82 -6.53
N VAL A 108 -10.29 7.52 -6.72
CA VAL A 108 -9.38 7.24 -5.60
C VAL A 108 -8.07 7.99 -5.76
N GLY A 109 -7.09 7.46 -6.51
CA GLY A 109 -5.79 8.09 -6.65
C GLY A 109 -5.86 9.45 -7.34
N LYS A 110 -6.55 9.53 -8.49
CA LYS A 110 -6.73 10.80 -9.20
C LYS A 110 -7.55 11.78 -8.37
N ALA A 111 -8.64 11.34 -7.74
CA ALA A 111 -9.39 12.15 -6.78
C ALA A 111 -8.53 12.68 -5.62
N TRP A 112 -7.57 11.91 -5.10
CA TRP A 112 -6.63 12.42 -4.09
C TRP A 112 -5.78 13.56 -4.63
N PHE A 113 -5.27 13.43 -5.85
CA PHE A 113 -4.50 14.49 -6.50
C PHE A 113 -5.37 15.71 -6.78
N THR A 114 -6.55 15.54 -7.37
CA THR A 114 -7.52 16.60 -7.64
C THR A 114 -7.91 17.33 -6.37
N GLN A 115 -8.16 16.61 -5.27
CA GLN A 115 -8.44 17.23 -3.98
C GLN A 115 -7.30 18.13 -3.53
N VAL A 116 -6.05 17.65 -3.65
CA VAL A 116 -4.88 18.50 -3.38
C VAL A 116 -4.86 19.68 -4.32
N MET A 117 -5.19 19.52 -5.61
CA MET A 117 -5.08 20.54 -6.65
C MET A 117 -6.21 21.59 -6.68
N GLU A 118 -7.41 21.26 -6.22
CA GLU A 118 -8.58 22.14 -6.25
C GLU A 118 -8.75 22.89 -4.93
N GLU A 119 -8.70 22.19 -3.79
CA GLU A 119 -8.96 22.81 -2.47
C GLU A 119 -7.98 23.94 -2.16
N TRP A 120 -6.69 23.76 -2.47
CA TRP A 120 -5.65 24.74 -2.18
C TRP A 120 -5.60 25.95 -3.14
N THR A 121 -5.98 25.77 -4.42
CA THR A 121 -6.06 26.87 -5.40
C THR A 121 -7.17 27.83 -5.00
N LEU A 122 -8.29 27.28 -4.51
CA LEU A 122 -9.40 28.05 -3.97
C LEU A 122 -9.02 28.79 -2.68
N ASP A 123 -8.17 28.19 -1.84
CA ASP A 123 -7.70 28.77 -0.57
C ASP A 123 -6.49 29.72 -0.71
N GLY A 124 -5.92 29.87 -1.91
CA GLY A 124 -4.76 30.74 -2.18
C GLY A 124 -3.46 30.30 -1.48
N ARG A 125 -3.33 29.01 -1.13
CA ARG A 125 -2.14 28.43 -0.49
C ARG A 125 -1.20 27.79 -1.50
N SER A 126 0.00 27.40 -1.08
CA SER A 126 0.95 26.62 -1.89
C SER A 126 0.79 25.10 -1.67
N PRO A 127 1.22 24.23 -2.60
CA PRO A 127 0.97 22.79 -2.45
C PRO A 127 1.93 22.21 -1.42
N ALA A 128 3.08 22.87 -1.20
CA ALA A 128 4.02 22.57 -0.13
C ALA A 128 3.39 22.74 1.27
N GLU A 129 2.58 23.79 1.48
CA GLU A 129 1.89 24.02 2.75
C GLU A 129 0.82 22.96 3.03
N TYR A 130 0.06 22.58 1.98
CA TYR A 130 -0.88 21.47 2.07
C TYR A 130 -0.16 20.18 2.43
N MET A 131 0.89 19.82 1.67
CA MET A 131 1.64 18.58 1.88
C MET A 131 2.25 18.50 3.27
N SER A 132 2.73 19.62 3.83
CA SER A 132 3.20 19.69 5.22
C SER A 132 2.08 19.39 6.22
N THR A 133 0.91 20.00 6.04
CA THR A 133 -0.26 19.81 6.91
C THR A 133 -0.79 18.39 6.84
N PHE A 134 -0.97 17.88 5.61
CA PHE A 134 -1.45 16.53 5.34
C PHE A 134 -0.48 15.48 5.86
N THR A 135 0.84 15.65 5.63
CA THR A 135 1.86 14.72 6.14
C THR A 135 1.80 14.61 7.67
N ARG A 136 1.62 15.73 8.37
CA ARG A 136 1.45 15.71 9.83
C ARG A 136 0.21 14.94 10.27
N GLN A 137 -0.91 15.08 9.55
CA GLN A 137 -2.14 14.33 9.82
C GLN A 137 -1.96 12.84 9.52
N ALA A 138 -1.38 12.51 8.37
CA ALA A 138 -1.12 11.14 7.94
C ALA A 138 -0.18 10.41 8.91
N THR A 139 0.84 11.06 9.45
CA THR A 139 1.71 10.48 10.47
C THR A 139 0.97 10.19 11.79
N LYS A 140 0.01 11.04 12.18
CA LYS A 140 -0.80 10.82 13.41
C LYS A 140 -1.85 9.72 13.23
N ARG A 141 -2.39 9.56 12.01
CA ARG A 141 -3.45 8.59 11.70
C ARG A 141 -3.19 7.91 10.36
N PRO A 142 -2.17 7.05 10.25
CA PRO A 142 -1.73 6.47 8.98
C PRO A 142 -2.79 5.56 8.34
N PHE A 143 -3.62 4.91 9.15
CA PHE A 143 -4.63 3.97 8.66
C PHE A 143 -6.03 4.58 8.47
N ALA A 144 -6.24 5.83 8.89
CA ALA A 144 -7.48 6.55 8.59
C ALA A 144 -7.50 6.95 7.12
N ASP A 145 -8.62 6.74 6.42
CA ASP A 145 -8.85 7.17 5.03
C ASP A 145 -7.70 6.84 4.05
N CYS A 146 -7.02 5.71 4.28
CA CYS A 146 -5.85 5.30 3.51
C CYS A 146 -4.69 6.32 3.51
N ASN A 147 -4.55 7.16 4.53
CA ASN A 147 -3.54 8.21 4.63
C ASN A 147 -2.12 7.74 4.34
N PHE A 148 -1.76 6.54 4.79
CA PHE A 148 -0.47 5.91 4.51
C PHE A 148 -0.20 5.76 3.01
N LEU A 149 -1.19 5.27 2.26
CA LEU A 149 -1.11 5.12 0.81
C LEU A 149 -1.21 6.49 0.12
N LYS A 150 -2.20 7.30 0.49
CA LYS A 150 -2.41 8.64 -0.07
C LYS A 150 -1.14 9.49 0.05
N LYS A 151 -0.45 9.45 1.19
CA LYS A 151 0.83 10.14 1.41
C LYS A 151 1.90 9.70 0.44
N ALA A 152 2.19 8.41 0.35
CA ALA A 152 3.24 7.90 -0.54
C ALA A 152 2.97 8.28 -2.00
N PHE A 153 1.70 8.25 -2.43
CA PHE A 153 1.30 8.67 -3.77
C PHE A 153 1.49 10.17 -4.01
N LEU A 154 0.98 11.04 -3.12
CA LEU A 154 1.09 12.49 -3.28
C LEU A 154 2.55 12.98 -3.22
N GLU A 155 3.39 12.37 -2.36
CA GLU A 155 4.82 12.63 -2.38
C GLU A 155 5.46 12.22 -3.71
N GLY A 156 4.99 11.12 -4.32
CA GLY A 156 5.38 10.71 -5.68
C GLY A 156 4.99 11.75 -6.73
N CYS A 157 3.77 12.28 -6.67
CA CYS A 157 3.31 13.36 -7.54
C CYS A 157 4.19 14.61 -7.41
N GLY A 158 4.51 15.00 -6.17
CA GLY A 158 5.40 16.12 -5.90
C GLY A 158 6.80 15.93 -6.48
N ARG A 159 7.39 14.73 -6.32
CA ARG A 159 8.69 14.38 -6.92
C ARG A 159 8.68 14.42 -8.46
N ALA A 160 7.56 14.05 -9.06
CA ALA A 160 7.37 14.10 -10.51
C ALA A 160 7.17 15.53 -11.05
N GLY A 161 6.97 16.52 -10.16
CA GLY A 161 6.70 17.90 -10.57
C GLY A 161 5.24 18.18 -10.90
N LEU A 162 4.29 17.38 -10.42
CA LEU A 162 2.85 17.60 -10.68
C LEU A 162 2.22 18.73 -9.83
N PHE A 163 2.96 19.28 -8.88
CA PHE A 163 2.52 20.38 -8.01
C PHE A 163 3.09 21.76 -8.40
N SER A 164 3.70 21.87 -9.58
CA SER A 164 4.27 23.13 -10.09
C SER A 164 3.26 23.96 -10.86
#